data_AF-A0A1J5BV92-F1
#
_entry.id   AF-A0A1J5BV92-F1
#
_cell.length_a   1.000
_cell.length_b   1.000
_cell.length_c   1.000
_cell.angle_alpha   90.00
_cell.angle_beta   90.00
_cell.angle_gamma   90.00
#
_symmetry.space_group_name_H-M   'P 1'
#
loop_
_entity.id
_entity.type
_entity.pdbx_description
1 polymer ?
#
loop_
_entity_poly.entity_id
_entity_poly.type
_entity_poly.pdbx_seq_one_letter_code
_entity_poly.pdbx_strand_id
1 'polypeptide(L)'
;MFNSKRWLIGLACALLLGVGGWLYAALGGKAHLMDQPCSHCHVGGNTVDPARAGRLVGSQEMLCGICHKNARRMSHPSGFPAAGKTPADMPLDWKGDLTCSTCHEVHGSQPGLMRGNKHGKTLCLACHDKAFFAAMKDGGTSLQQSGHALPSEAVNQTNVGIDALSLQCMGCHNKQTDAMGVRVGGNGIVRHSSGGANHPIGVPYPVFDQSHSFKSKGSLPKEIWLPDGKLSCVSCHQPYKKEHGKLVVTNANSSLCLQCHSL
;
A
#
# COMPACT_ATOMS: atom_id res chain seq x y z
N MET A 1 2.78 61.34 20.91
CA MET A 1 4.04 60.58 20.79
C MET A 1 3.71 59.18 20.30
N PHE A 2 3.96 58.88 19.03
CA PHE A 2 3.74 57.55 18.46
C PHE A 2 4.72 56.55 19.10
N ASN A 3 4.20 55.49 19.72
CA ASN A 3 5.00 54.49 20.41
C ASN A 3 5.64 53.54 19.38
N SER A 4 6.78 53.93 18.82
CA SER A 4 7.49 53.24 17.73
C SER A 4 7.77 51.76 18.02
N LYS A 5 7.94 51.39 19.29
CA LYS A 5 8.10 49.99 19.71
C LYS A 5 6.86 49.13 19.44
N ARG A 6 5.65 49.67 19.64
CA ARG A 6 4.40 48.93 19.34
C ARG A 6 4.21 48.74 17.84
N TRP A 7 4.66 49.70 17.04
CA TRP A 7 4.58 49.63 15.58
C TRP A 7 5.58 48.62 14.99
N LEU A 8 6.81 48.59 15.53
CA LEU A 8 7.83 47.60 15.17
C LEU A 8 7.41 46.17 15.54
N ILE A 9 6.79 45.98 16.72
CA ILE A 9 6.25 44.67 17.12
C ILE A 9 5.09 44.25 16.21
N GLY A 10 4.19 45.17 15.86
CA GLY A 10 3.10 44.90 14.92
C GLY A 10 3.60 44.47 13.53
N LEU A 11 4.61 45.15 13.00
CA LEU A 11 5.26 44.78 11.72
C LEU A 11 5.94 43.42 11.79
N ALA A 12 6.68 43.12 12.87
CA ALA A 12 7.33 41.83 13.04
C ALA A 12 6.31 40.67 13.12
N CYS A 13 5.20 40.86 13.84
CA CYS A 13 4.12 39.88 13.90
C CYS A 13 3.43 39.68 12.54
N ALA A 14 3.18 40.74 11.79
CA ALA A 14 2.60 40.65 10.44
C ALA A 14 3.53 39.91 9.46
N LEU A 15 4.84 40.17 9.56
CA LEU A 15 5.85 39.51 8.74
C LEU A 15 5.98 38.02 9.08
N LEU A 16 5.95 37.66 10.37
CA LEU A 16 5.96 36.26 10.82
C LEU A 16 4.68 35.51 10.40
N LEU A 17 3.52 36.15 10.48
CA LEU A 17 2.25 35.57 9.99
C LEU A 17 2.25 35.41 8.47
N GLY A 18 2.78 36.38 7.73
CA GLY A 18 2.93 36.31 6.28
C GLY A 18 3.88 35.21 5.84
N VAL A 19 5.03 35.07 6.50
CA VAL A 19 6.00 33.99 6.23
C VAL A 19 5.43 32.63 6.62
N GLY A 20 4.73 32.53 7.75
CA GLY A 20 4.04 31.30 8.16
C GLY A 20 2.95 30.86 7.18
N GLY A 21 2.15 31.81 6.67
CA GLY A 21 1.15 31.55 5.64
C GLY A 21 1.76 31.13 4.30
N TRP A 22 2.85 31.77 3.89
CA TRP A 22 3.58 31.42 2.65
C TRP A 22 4.23 30.04 2.75
N LEU A 23 4.86 29.70 3.88
CA LEU A 23 5.44 28.38 4.11
C LEU A 23 4.37 27.28 4.15
N TYR A 24 3.21 27.54 4.76
CA TYR A 24 2.08 26.59 4.75
C TYR A 24 1.56 26.34 3.32
N ALA A 25 1.42 27.39 2.51
CA ALA A 25 0.98 27.27 1.12
C ALA A 25 2.05 26.61 0.22
N ALA A 26 3.33 26.92 0.42
CA ALA A 26 4.43 26.35 -0.34
C ALA A 26 4.69 24.87 -0.03
N LEU A 27 4.34 24.42 1.18
CA LEU A 27 4.47 23.04 1.64
C LEU A 27 3.15 22.25 1.59
N GLY A 28 2.04 22.89 1.21
CA GLY A 28 0.76 22.23 0.97
C GLY A 28 0.85 21.32 -0.25
N GLY A 29 0.51 20.04 -0.08
CA GLY A 29 0.62 19.04 -1.15
C GLY A 29 -0.16 19.43 -2.40
N LYS A 30 0.49 19.38 -3.57
CA LYS A 30 -0.19 19.58 -4.86
C LYS A 30 -1.24 18.49 -5.06
N ALA A 31 -2.43 18.88 -5.53
CA ALA A 31 -3.48 17.95 -5.88
C ALA A 31 -3.03 17.00 -7.01
N HIS A 32 -3.46 15.75 -6.96
CA HIS A 32 -2.96 14.69 -7.84
C HIS A 32 -3.36 14.93 -9.30
N LEU A 33 -2.35 15.04 -10.18
CA LEU A 33 -2.50 15.16 -11.63
C LEU A 33 -3.43 16.28 -12.12
N MET A 34 -3.63 17.34 -11.31
CA MET A 34 -4.48 18.48 -11.70
C MET A 34 -3.89 19.33 -12.83
N ASP A 35 -2.63 19.09 -13.18
CA ASP A 35 -1.94 19.67 -14.33
C ASP A 35 -2.07 18.84 -15.62
N GLN A 36 -2.70 17.65 -15.55
CA GLN A 36 -2.90 16.78 -16.70
C GLN A 36 -4.24 17.05 -17.42
N PRO A 37 -4.30 16.85 -18.75
CA PRO A 37 -5.55 16.90 -19.49
C PRO A 37 -6.60 15.96 -18.91
N CYS A 38 -7.83 16.45 -18.71
CA CYS A 38 -8.92 15.63 -18.18
C CYS A 38 -9.22 14.42 -19.08
N SER A 39 -8.93 14.53 -20.38
CA SER A 39 -9.07 13.47 -21.39
C SER A 39 -8.21 12.23 -21.13
N HIS A 40 -7.16 12.34 -20.31
CA HIS A 40 -6.33 11.19 -19.93
C HIS A 40 -7.10 10.18 -19.08
N CYS A 41 -8.14 10.64 -18.36
CA CYS A 41 -8.95 9.79 -17.49
C CYS A 41 -10.41 9.76 -17.92
N HIS A 42 -10.99 10.88 -18.39
CA HIS A 42 -12.41 11.03 -18.67
C HIS A 42 -12.72 10.99 -20.16
N VAL A 43 -13.84 10.35 -20.52
CA VAL A 43 -14.30 10.21 -21.94
C VAL A 43 -14.72 11.56 -22.55
N GLY A 44 -14.94 12.60 -21.75
CA GLY A 44 -15.43 13.92 -22.20
C GLY A 44 -14.39 14.88 -22.79
N GLY A 45 -13.11 14.47 -22.92
CA GLY A 45 -12.05 15.38 -23.35
C GLY A 45 -11.61 16.33 -22.23
N ASN A 46 -11.17 17.55 -22.57
CA ASN A 46 -10.73 18.57 -21.59
C ASN A 46 -11.88 19.27 -20.84
N THR A 47 -13.13 18.94 -21.18
CA THR A 47 -14.31 19.52 -20.52
C THR A 47 -15.15 18.39 -19.96
N VAL A 48 -15.13 18.23 -18.65
CA VAL A 48 -15.83 17.13 -17.96
C VAL A 48 -17.10 17.67 -17.30
N ASP A 49 -18.24 17.14 -17.74
CA ASP A 49 -19.55 17.41 -17.18
C ASP A 49 -19.77 16.54 -15.92
N PRO A 50 -20.23 17.10 -14.78
CA PRO A 50 -20.51 16.33 -13.57
C PRO A 50 -21.38 15.09 -13.79
N ALA A 51 -22.37 15.16 -14.69
CA ALA A 51 -23.25 14.03 -14.99
C ALA A 51 -22.54 12.86 -15.69
N ARG A 52 -21.40 13.11 -16.34
CA ARG A 52 -20.60 12.14 -17.09
C ARG A 52 -19.21 11.92 -16.52
N ALA A 53 -18.83 12.64 -15.46
CA ALA A 53 -17.52 12.59 -14.84
C ALA A 53 -17.11 11.18 -14.38
N GLY A 54 -18.08 10.34 -13.98
CA GLY A 54 -17.82 8.94 -13.64
C GLY A 54 -17.34 8.08 -14.82
N ARG A 55 -17.59 8.49 -16.08
CA ARG A 55 -17.22 7.71 -17.27
C ARG A 55 -15.75 7.92 -17.63
N LEU A 56 -14.98 6.86 -17.47
CA LEU A 56 -13.54 6.87 -17.69
C LEU A 56 -13.15 6.18 -19.01
N VAL A 57 -12.03 6.59 -19.59
CA VAL A 57 -11.48 6.04 -20.85
C VAL A 57 -10.98 4.59 -20.70
N GLY A 58 -10.88 4.10 -19.45
CA GLY A 58 -10.56 2.71 -19.11
C GLY A 58 -11.00 2.40 -17.68
N SER A 59 -10.79 1.15 -17.22
CA SER A 59 -11.03 0.83 -15.81
C SER A 59 -10.06 1.58 -14.91
N GLN A 60 -10.46 1.88 -13.67
CA GLN A 60 -9.57 2.53 -12.73
C GLN A 60 -8.35 1.66 -12.41
N GLU A 61 -8.51 0.34 -12.38
CA GLU A 61 -7.41 -0.60 -12.21
C GLU A 61 -6.40 -0.51 -13.36
N MET A 62 -6.85 -0.21 -14.58
CA MET A 62 -5.96 0.06 -15.70
C MET A 62 -5.30 1.43 -15.53
N LEU A 63 -6.09 2.50 -15.40
CA LEU A 63 -5.62 3.89 -15.39
C LEU A 63 -4.65 4.16 -14.23
N CYS A 64 -5.07 3.87 -13.00
CA CYS A 64 -4.25 4.05 -11.81
C CYS A 64 -3.04 3.10 -11.82
N GLY A 65 -3.22 1.89 -12.38
CA GLY A 65 -2.18 0.88 -12.49
C GLY A 65 -1.01 1.25 -13.42
N ILE A 66 -1.13 2.28 -14.26
CA ILE A 66 -0.02 2.77 -15.08
C ILE A 66 1.12 3.27 -14.20
N CYS A 67 0.79 4.02 -13.14
CA CYS A 67 1.76 4.59 -12.20
C CYS A 67 1.80 3.81 -10.87
N HIS A 68 0.64 3.45 -10.32
CA HIS A 68 0.51 2.75 -9.04
C HIS A 68 0.53 1.22 -9.18
N LYS A 69 1.47 0.68 -9.96
CA LYS A 69 1.57 -0.76 -10.28
C LYS A 69 1.59 -1.65 -9.04
N ASN A 70 2.32 -1.22 -8.01
CA ASN A 70 2.48 -2.00 -6.78
C ASN A 70 1.22 -1.96 -5.91
N ALA A 71 0.46 -0.85 -5.94
CA ALA A 71 -0.77 -0.75 -5.17
C ALA A 71 -1.70 -1.91 -5.59
N ARG A 72 -1.92 -2.13 -6.89
CA ARG A 72 -2.73 -3.25 -7.39
C ARG A 72 -2.34 -4.63 -6.87
N ARG A 73 -1.06 -4.85 -6.55
CA ARG A 73 -0.56 -6.13 -5.99
C ARG A 73 -0.79 -6.23 -4.48
N MET A 74 -0.86 -5.09 -3.81
CA MET A 74 -0.81 -4.93 -2.37
C MET A 74 -2.04 -4.22 -1.79
N SER A 75 -3.11 -4.06 -2.56
CA SER A 75 -4.35 -3.43 -2.13
C SER A 75 -5.36 -4.48 -1.66
N HIS A 76 -6.33 -4.03 -0.88
CA HIS A 76 -7.66 -4.64 -0.91
C HIS A 76 -8.13 -4.78 -2.37
N PRO A 77 -8.78 -5.89 -2.76
CA PRO A 77 -9.31 -6.07 -4.11
C PRO A 77 -10.17 -4.88 -4.58
N SER A 78 -10.16 -4.60 -5.89
CA SER A 78 -10.98 -3.57 -6.53
C SER A 78 -11.33 -3.96 -7.97
N GLY A 79 -12.23 -3.21 -8.60
CA GLY A 79 -12.70 -3.46 -9.96
C GLY A 79 -13.76 -4.54 -10.05
N PHE A 80 -14.59 -4.69 -9.01
CA PHE A 80 -15.66 -5.69 -8.96
C PHE A 80 -16.94 -5.12 -8.32
N PRO A 81 -18.12 -5.69 -8.62
CA PRO A 81 -19.38 -5.24 -8.03
C PRO A 81 -19.39 -5.43 -6.51
N ALA A 82 -19.73 -4.40 -5.76
CA ALA A 82 -19.82 -4.53 -4.31
C ALA A 82 -21.02 -5.42 -3.91
N ALA A 83 -20.78 -6.40 -3.02
CA ALA A 83 -21.81 -7.33 -2.56
C ALA A 83 -22.82 -6.72 -1.57
N GLY A 84 -22.61 -5.49 -1.11
CA GLY A 84 -23.42 -4.83 -0.08
C GLY A 84 -23.43 -3.31 -0.24
N LYS A 85 -24.18 -2.63 0.65
CA LYS A 85 -24.21 -1.17 0.69
C LYS A 85 -22.87 -0.64 1.18
N THR A 86 -22.22 0.19 0.39
CA THR A 86 -21.06 0.95 0.85
C THR A 86 -21.49 2.15 1.69
N PRO A 87 -20.63 2.64 2.59
CA PRO A 87 -20.83 3.92 3.26
C PRO A 87 -21.09 5.05 2.25
N ALA A 88 -21.93 6.01 2.62
CA ALA A 88 -22.26 7.15 1.74
C ALA A 88 -21.03 7.99 1.37
N ASP A 89 -20.02 8.04 2.24
CA ASP A 89 -18.74 8.70 2.00
C ASP A 89 -17.74 7.87 1.18
N MET A 90 -18.14 6.67 0.76
CA MET A 90 -17.37 5.74 -0.08
C MET A 90 -18.23 5.28 -1.26
N PRO A 91 -18.45 6.17 -2.25
CA PRO A 91 -19.30 5.86 -3.38
C PRO A 91 -18.67 4.81 -4.30
N LEU A 92 -19.52 3.94 -4.84
CA LEU A 92 -19.14 3.05 -5.93
C LEU A 92 -18.95 3.85 -7.22
N ASP A 93 -18.25 3.25 -8.19
CA ASP A 93 -18.16 3.85 -9.51
C ASP A 93 -19.54 3.88 -10.21
N TRP A 94 -19.59 4.51 -11.39
CA TRP A 94 -20.83 4.64 -12.16
C TRP A 94 -21.48 3.32 -12.59
N LYS A 95 -20.76 2.19 -12.53
CA LYS A 95 -21.26 0.83 -12.81
C LYS A 95 -21.72 0.12 -11.53
N GLY A 96 -21.45 0.68 -10.36
CA GLY A 96 -21.65 0.02 -9.07
C GLY A 96 -20.46 -0.85 -8.63
N ASP A 97 -19.28 -0.66 -9.22
CA ASP A 97 -18.08 -1.38 -8.81
C ASP A 97 -17.35 -0.66 -7.66
N LEU A 98 -16.78 -1.46 -6.76
CA LEU A 98 -15.81 -0.99 -5.77
C LEU A 98 -14.46 -0.78 -6.47
N THR A 99 -14.02 0.46 -6.60
CA THR A 99 -12.80 0.83 -7.35
C THR A 99 -11.85 1.67 -6.48
N CYS A 100 -10.71 2.07 -7.05
CA CYS A 100 -9.74 2.93 -6.36
C CYS A 100 -10.40 4.22 -5.82
N SER A 101 -11.27 4.85 -6.62
CA SER A 101 -11.93 6.09 -6.25
C SER A 101 -13.03 5.93 -5.20
N THR A 102 -13.41 4.70 -4.85
CA THR A 102 -14.33 4.46 -3.73
C THR A 102 -13.67 4.78 -2.40
N CYS A 103 -12.36 4.52 -2.29
CA CYS A 103 -11.58 4.87 -1.10
C CYS A 103 -10.84 6.20 -1.27
N HIS A 104 -10.50 6.58 -2.50
CA HIS A 104 -9.68 7.75 -2.81
C HIS A 104 -10.47 8.88 -3.51
N GLU A 105 -10.32 10.11 -3.03
CA GLU A 105 -10.76 11.33 -3.69
C GLU A 105 -9.68 11.81 -4.66
N VAL A 106 -9.78 11.37 -5.92
CA VAL A 106 -8.75 11.54 -6.95
C VAL A 106 -8.43 13.01 -7.24
N HIS A 107 -9.42 13.91 -7.10
CA HIS A 107 -9.22 15.35 -7.25
C HIS A 107 -8.93 16.07 -5.92
N GLY A 108 -8.68 15.31 -4.85
CA GLY A 108 -8.36 15.83 -3.54
C GLY A 108 -6.89 16.23 -3.40
N SER A 109 -6.59 16.80 -2.23
CA SER A 109 -5.24 17.20 -1.82
C SER A 109 -4.80 16.54 -0.50
N GLN A 110 -5.64 15.68 0.08
CA GLN A 110 -5.32 14.99 1.32
C GLN A 110 -4.21 13.96 1.12
N PRO A 111 -3.37 13.71 2.14
CA PRO A 111 -2.33 12.68 2.06
C PRO A 111 -2.90 11.33 1.62
N GLY A 112 -2.33 10.76 0.56
CA GLY A 112 -2.79 9.49 0.00
C GLY A 112 -4.19 9.54 -0.61
N LEU A 113 -4.80 10.72 -0.75
CA LEU A 113 -6.14 10.95 -1.32
C LEU A 113 -7.28 10.22 -0.61
N MET A 114 -7.08 9.70 0.59
CA MET A 114 -8.12 8.92 1.27
C MET A 114 -9.38 9.76 1.55
N ARG A 115 -10.54 9.17 1.27
CA ARG A 115 -11.85 9.73 1.64
C ARG A 115 -12.07 9.61 3.14
N GLY A 116 -12.51 10.70 3.74
CA GLY A 116 -12.83 10.76 5.17
C GLY A 116 -11.61 10.52 6.05
N ASN A 117 -11.87 10.05 7.28
CA ASN A 117 -10.86 9.86 8.33
C ASN A 117 -10.80 8.41 8.87
N LYS A 118 -11.52 7.49 8.22
CA LYS A 118 -11.54 6.08 8.64
C LYS A 118 -10.25 5.40 8.19
N HIS A 119 -9.52 4.82 9.12
CA HIS A 119 -8.29 4.09 8.86
C HIS A 119 -8.22 2.77 9.63
N GLY A 120 -7.32 1.88 9.19
CA GLY A 120 -7.12 0.56 9.80
C GLY A 120 -8.43 -0.20 9.97
N LYS A 121 -8.62 -0.81 11.15
CA LYS A 121 -9.80 -1.63 11.48
C LYS A 121 -11.12 -0.90 11.27
N THR A 122 -11.19 0.38 11.61
CA THR A 122 -12.42 1.19 11.46
C THR A 122 -12.83 1.34 9.99
N LEU A 123 -11.85 1.43 9.08
CA LEU A 123 -12.12 1.47 7.64
C LEU A 123 -12.69 0.13 7.15
N CYS A 124 -12.04 -0.97 7.53
CA CYS A 124 -12.47 -2.30 7.10
C CYS A 124 -13.89 -2.63 7.60
N LEU A 125 -14.20 -2.22 8.84
CA LEU A 125 -15.52 -2.39 9.45
C LEU A 125 -16.61 -1.48 8.87
N ALA A 126 -16.26 -0.53 8.01
CA ALA A 126 -17.24 0.29 7.32
C ALA A 126 -17.98 -0.50 6.22
N CYS A 127 -17.37 -1.57 5.71
CA CYS A 127 -17.95 -2.43 4.67
C CYS A 127 -18.12 -3.90 5.11
N HIS A 128 -17.24 -4.39 5.99
CA HIS A 128 -17.27 -5.78 6.46
C HIS A 128 -17.74 -5.86 7.91
N ASP A 129 -18.56 -6.86 8.24
CA ASP A 129 -18.92 -7.11 9.64
C ASP A 129 -17.82 -7.87 10.40
N LYS A 130 -18.00 -8.04 11.71
CA LYS A 130 -17.07 -8.81 12.55
C LYS A 130 -17.06 -10.29 12.19
N ALA A 131 -18.18 -10.84 11.69
CA ALA A 131 -18.30 -12.26 11.37
C ALA A 131 -17.43 -12.63 10.17
N PHE A 132 -17.34 -11.75 9.16
CA PHE A 132 -16.44 -11.87 8.02
C PHE A 132 -14.98 -12.08 8.47
N PHE A 133 -14.51 -11.29 9.43
CA PHE A 133 -13.16 -11.40 9.96
C PHE A 133 -12.98 -12.57 10.92
N ALA A 134 -13.99 -12.89 11.74
CA ALA A 134 -13.94 -14.02 12.65
C ALA A 134 -13.82 -15.38 11.92
N ALA A 135 -14.27 -15.46 10.67
CA ALA A 135 -14.10 -16.63 9.83
C ALA A 135 -12.65 -16.81 9.28
N MET A 136 -11.76 -15.86 9.54
CA MET A 136 -10.34 -15.92 9.16
C MET A 136 -9.50 -16.54 10.28
N LYS A 137 -8.39 -17.19 9.91
CA LYS A 137 -7.52 -17.91 10.86
C LYS A 137 -6.96 -17.03 11.98
N ASP A 138 -6.70 -15.76 11.70
CA ASP A 138 -6.15 -14.76 12.62
C ASP A 138 -7.19 -13.72 13.09
N GLY A 139 -8.49 -14.00 12.87
CA GLY A 139 -9.57 -13.08 13.18
C GLY A 139 -9.54 -11.78 12.35
N GLY A 140 -8.84 -11.76 11.21
CA GLY A 140 -8.70 -10.61 10.33
C GLY A 140 -7.65 -9.58 10.77
N THR A 141 -6.88 -9.88 11.82
CA THR A 141 -5.87 -8.97 12.39
C THR A 141 -4.84 -8.51 11.36
N SER A 142 -4.38 -9.42 10.49
CA SER A 142 -3.40 -9.10 9.45
C SER A 142 -3.94 -8.22 8.33
N LEU A 143 -5.25 -8.26 8.05
CA LEU A 143 -5.88 -7.45 7.00
C LEU A 143 -6.31 -6.06 7.48
N GLN A 144 -6.65 -5.94 8.77
CA GLN A 144 -7.20 -4.72 9.36
C GLN A 144 -6.14 -3.64 9.64
N GLN A 145 -4.86 -3.90 9.39
CA GLN A 145 -3.79 -2.95 9.67
C GLN A 145 -3.62 -1.89 8.59
N SER A 146 -3.95 -2.21 7.34
CA SER A 146 -3.84 -1.25 6.24
C SER A 146 -4.79 -1.62 5.10
N GLY A 147 -5.18 -0.63 4.29
CA GLY A 147 -5.86 -0.84 3.01
C GLY A 147 -4.89 -1.20 1.87
N HIS A 148 -3.61 -0.86 2.05
CA HIS A 148 -2.50 -1.24 1.18
C HIS A 148 -1.33 -1.74 2.01
N ALA A 149 -0.77 -2.90 1.71
CA ALA A 149 0.50 -3.33 2.27
C ALA A 149 1.66 -2.73 1.45
N LEU A 150 1.64 -1.41 1.30
CA LEU A 150 2.78 -0.61 0.85
C LEU A 150 3.01 0.46 1.90
N PRO A 151 4.24 0.63 2.41
CA PRO A 151 4.57 1.82 3.17
C PRO A 151 4.32 3.04 2.29
N SER A 152 3.85 4.14 2.88
CA SER A 152 4.17 5.44 2.29
C SER A 152 5.68 5.50 2.13
N GLU A 153 6.18 6.11 1.04
CA GLU A 153 7.62 6.29 0.80
C GLU A 153 8.36 6.99 1.96
N ALA A 154 7.63 7.48 2.97
CA ALA A 154 8.08 8.09 4.20
C ALA A 154 8.44 7.12 5.35
N VAL A 155 8.29 5.79 5.21
CA VAL A 155 8.91 4.85 6.18
C VAL A 155 10.41 4.80 5.87
N ASN A 156 11.05 5.85 6.36
CA ASN A 156 12.45 6.16 6.25
C ASN A 156 13.29 5.00 6.79
N GLN A 157 14.40 4.76 6.10
CA GLN A 157 15.30 3.62 6.19
C GLN A 157 16.11 3.58 7.51
N THR A 158 15.45 3.59 8.67
CA THR A 158 16.15 3.48 9.95
C THR A 158 16.00 2.09 10.53
N ASN A 159 17.07 1.32 10.29
CA ASN A 159 17.54 0.13 11.00
C ASN A 159 17.09 -1.28 10.51
N VAL A 160 18.15 -2.09 10.28
CA VAL A 160 18.27 -3.55 10.28
C VAL A 160 17.62 -4.32 9.12
N GLY A 161 18.39 -4.57 8.05
CA GLY A 161 18.36 -5.81 7.24
C GLY A 161 17.05 -6.32 6.63
N ILE A 162 15.91 -5.65 6.81
CA ILE A 162 14.55 -6.10 6.45
C ILE A 162 13.89 -4.96 5.66
N ASP A 163 13.18 -5.28 4.57
CA ASP A 163 12.47 -4.28 3.77
C ASP A 163 11.21 -3.76 4.47
N ALA A 164 10.81 -2.53 4.15
CA ALA A 164 9.70 -1.83 4.80
C ALA A 164 8.36 -2.59 4.71
N LEU A 165 8.15 -3.35 3.63
CA LEU A 165 6.97 -4.20 3.48
C LEU A 165 7.04 -5.42 4.41
N SER A 166 8.17 -6.11 4.45
CA SER A 166 8.39 -7.18 5.42
C SER A 166 8.26 -6.70 6.87
N LEU A 167 8.70 -5.49 7.20
CA LEU A 167 8.53 -4.90 8.54
C LEU A 167 7.05 -4.75 8.93
N GLN A 168 6.16 -4.44 7.99
CA GLN A 168 4.72 -4.38 8.26
C GLN A 168 4.17 -5.73 8.69
N CYS A 169 4.58 -6.82 8.02
CA CYS A 169 4.21 -8.17 8.42
C CYS A 169 4.78 -8.50 9.82
N MET A 170 6.04 -8.15 10.07
CA MET A 170 6.69 -8.44 11.34
C MET A 170 6.12 -7.66 12.53
N GLY A 171 5.36 -6.57 12.31
CA GLY A 171 4.61 -5.87 13.35
C GLY A 171 3.73 -6.79 14.20
N CYS A 172 3.23 -7.89 13.60
CA CYS A 172 2.56 -8.97 14.32
C CYS A 172 3.39 -10.24 14.43
N HIS A 173 4.10 -10.65 13.38
CA HIS A 173 4.76 -11.96 13.32
C HIS A 173 6.01 -12.09 14.21
N ASN A 174 6.57 -11.01 14.77
CA ASN A 174 7.80 -11.08 15.57
C ASN A 174 7.60 -11.47 17.05
N LYS A 175 6.40 -11.86 17.47
CA LYS A 175 6.07 -12.15 18.88
C LYS A 175 5.94 -13.64 19.15
N GLN A 176 6.36 -14.08 20.34
CA GLN A 176 6.32 -15.50 20.76
C GLN A 176 4.92 -16.13 20.78
N THR A 177 3.86 -15.32 20.77
CA THR A 177 2.45 -15.76 20.79
C THR A 177 1.85 -15.98 19.41
N ASP A 178 2.62 -15.76 18.33
CA ASP A 178 2.14 -16.02 16.98
C ASP A 178 2.07 -17.54 16.77
N ALA A 179 0.86 -18.08 16.66
CA ALA A 179 0.61 -19.52 16.54
C ALA A 179 1.27 -20.15 15.28
N MET A 180 1.75 -19.31 14.36
CA MET A 180 2.47 -19.69 13.14
C MET A 180 3.99 -19.41 13.19
N GLY A 181 4.50 -18.90 14.32
CA GLY A 181 5.90 -18.92 14.76
C GLY A 181 6.97 -18.53 13.73
N VAL A 182 6.72 -17.51 12.92
CA VAL A 182 7.76 -16.94 12.06
C VAL A 182 8.67 -16.06 12.91
N ARG A 183 9.98 -16.25 12.84
CA ARG A 183 10.95 -15.42 13.57
C ARG A 183 12.00 -14.89 12.62
N VAL A 184 12.35 -13.61 12.77
CA VAL A 184 13.47 -13.02 12.03
C VAL A 184 14.59 -12.75 13.00
N GLY A 185 15.74 -13.40 12.78
CA GLY A 185 16.94 -13.15 13.57
C GLY A 185 17.49 -11.74 13.32
N GLY A 186 18.36 -11.25 14.21
CA GLY A 186 19.04 -9.95 14.02
C GLY A 186 19.90 -9.86 12.75
N ASN A 187 20.14 -10.98 12.08
CA ASN A 187 20.81 -11.11 10.79
C ASN A 187 19.85 -11.08 9.58
N GLY A 188 18.55 -10.81 9.78
CA GLY A 188 17.55 -10.77 8.71
C GLY A 188 17.14 -12.14 8.16
N ILE A 189 17.54 -13.24 8.79
CA ILE A 189 17.14 -14.59 8.40
C ILE A 189 15.79 -14.94 9.01
N VAL A 190 14.81 -15.23 8.15
CA VAL A 190 13.51 -15.77 8.52
C VAL A 190 13.64 -17.25 8.88
N ARG A 191 12.93 -17.65 9.93
CA ARG A 191 12.73 -19.04 10.33
C ARG A 191 11.24 -19.31 10.45
N HIS A 192 10.77 -20.36 9.80
CA HIS A 192 9.38 -20.78 9.84
C HIS A 192 9.21 -21.92 10.86
N SER A 193 8.38 -21.75 11.88
CA SER A 193 8.11 -22.83 12.86
C SER A 193 7.47 -24.08 12.24
N SER A 194 6.84 -23.92 11.07
CA SER A 194 6.30 -25.02 10.27
C SER A 194 7.36 -25.93 9.62
N GLY A 195 8.66 -25.64 9.83
CA GLY A 195 9.76 -26.39 9.21
C GLY A 195 10.09 -25.95 7.79
N GLY A 196 9.59 -24.78 7.34
CA GLY A 196 9.98 -24.18 6.07
C GLY A 196 11.45 -23.77 6.03
N ALA A 197 12.00 -23.59 4.81
CA ALA A 197 13.39 -23.19 4.62
C ALA A 197 13.71 -21.85 5.31
N ASN A 198 14.90 -21.76 5.89
CA ASN A 198 15.41 -20.51 6.43
C ASN A 198 16.03 -19.71 5.28
N HIS A 199 15.68 -18.42 5.16
CA HIS A 199 16.20 -17.57 4.11
C HIS A 199 16.27 -16.11 4.57
N PRO A 200 17.16 -15.29 3.99
CA PRO A 200 17.13 -13.85 4.21
C PRO A 200 15.85 -13.24 3.62
N ILE A 201 15.41 -12.13 4.21
CA ILE A 201 14.42 -11.22 3.62
C ILE A 201 14.97 -9.80 3.64
N GLY A 202 14.38 -8.91 2.86
CA GLY A 202 14.84 -7.53 2.72
C GLY A 202 16.16 -7.36 1.97
N VAL A 203 16.72 -8.45 1.44
CA VAL A 203 17.98 -8.46 0.70
C VAL A 203 17.74 -8.31 -0.81
N PRO A 204 18.66 -7.67 -1.55
CA PRO A 204 18.62 -7.66 -3.00
C PRO A 204 18.57 -9.09 -3.55
N TYR A 205 17.73 -9.31 -4.55
CA TYR A 205 17.73 -10.54 -5.34
C TYR A 205 18.48 -10.31 -6.67
N PRO A 206 19.17 -11.30 -7.25
CA PRO A 206 19.54 -12.58 -6.63
C PRO A 206 20.41 -12.32 -5.39
N VAL A 207 20.28 -13.20 -4.40
CA VAL A 207 21.12 -13.13 -3.20
C VAL A 207 22.54 -13.56 -3.61
N PHE A 208 23.53 -12.72 -3.32
CA PHE A 208 24.93 -13.11 -3.55
C PHE A 208 25.30 -14.22 -2.57
N ASP A 209 25.46 -15.43 -3.10
CA ASP A 209 25.96 -16.61 -2.40
C ASP A 209 27.11 -17.21 -3.22
N GLN A 210 28.18 -17.61 -2.53
CA GLN A 210 29.35 -18.28 -3.09
C GLN A 210 29.00 -19.60 -3.82
N SER A 211 27.81 -20.15 -3.60
CA SER A 211 27.30 -21.38 -4.25
C SER A 211 26.62 -21.18 -5.64
N HIS A 212 26.37 -19.94 -6.06
CA HIS A 212 26.03 -19.54 -7.45
C HIS A 212 24.95 -20.30 -8.23
N SER A 213 23.78 -20.58 -7.65
CA SER A 213 22.64 -21.14 -8.41
C SER A 213 21.31 -20.43 -8.17
N PHE A 214 21.26 -19.11 -8.38
CA PHE A 214 19.99 -18.38 -8.45
C PHE A 214 19.60 -18.06 -9.90
N LYS A 215 18.33 -18.25 -10.22
CA LYS A 215 17.72 -17.81 -11.47
C LYS A 215 17.76 -16.29 -11.59
N SER A 216 17.76 -15.78 -12.82
CA SER A 216 17.72 -14.34 -13.06
C SER A 216 16.33 -13.78 -12.77
N LYS A 217 16.24 -12.50 -12.38
CA LYS A 217 14.95 -11.82 -12.13
C LYS A 217 13.93 -12.00 -13.25
N GLY A 218 14.39 -11.91 -14.50
CA GLY A 218 13.52 -12.02 -15.68
C GLY A 218 12.97 -13.43 -15.93
N SER A 219 13.56 -14.45 -15.32
CA SER A 219 13.12 -15.84 -15.45
C SER A 219 12.16 -16.29 -14.34
N LEU A 220 11.92 -15.44 -13.33
CA LEU A 220 10.96 -15.72 -12.27
C LEU A 220 9.52 -15.62 -12.80
N PRO A 221 8.61 -16.47 -12.31
CA PRO A 221 7.18 -16.32 -12.60
C PRO A 221 6.67 -14.96 -12.09
N LYS A 222 5.66 -14.39 -12.77
CA LYS A 222 5.14 -13.03 -12.49
C LYS A 222 4.53 -12.92 -11.08
N GLU A 223 4.11 -14.05 -10.53
CA GLU A 223 3.58 -14.22 -9.18
C GLU A 223 4.65 -13.96 -8.11
N ILE A 224 5.91 -14.27 -8.38
CA ILE A 224 7.04 -13.93 -7.51
C ILE A 224 7.42 -12.49 -7.79
N TRP A 225 6.87 -11.60 -6.98
CA TRP A 225 7.19 -10.19 -7.04
C TRP A 225 8.36 -9.86 -6.11
N LEU A 226 9.34 -9.12 -6.61
CA LEU A 226 10.48 -8.60 -5.85
C LEU A 226 10.31 -7.08 -5.66
N PRO A 227 9.70 -6.61 -4.55
CA PRO A 227 9.56 -5.18 -4.26
C PRO A 227 10.93 -4.52 -4.24
N ASP A 228 11.11 -3.45 -5.03
CA ASP A 228 12.39 -2.75 -5.19
C ASP A 228 13.58 -3.67 -5.53
N GLY A 229 13.28 -4.79 -6.20
CA GLY A 229 14.27 -5.80 -6.57
C GLY A 229 14.80 -6.66 -5.41
N LYS A 230 14.11 -6.64 -4.25
CA LYS A 230 14.47 -7.39 -3.04
C LYS A 230 13.58 -8.62 -2.84
N LEU A 231 14.13 -9.64 -2.17
CA LEU A 231 13.39 -10.79 -1.66
C LEU A 231 12.63 -10.35 -0.39
N SER A 232 11.31 -10.22 -0.47
CA SER A 232 10.43 -9.76 0.62
C SER A 232 9.46 -10.88 1.05
N CYS A 233 8.78 -10.73 2.18
CA CYS A 233 7.72 -11.67 2.61
C CYS A 233 6.69 -11.91 1.49
N VAL A 234 6.35 -10.87 0.72
CA VAL A 234 5.37 -10.93 -0.37
C VAL A 234 5.88 -11.55 -1.67
N SER A 235 7.19 -11.80 -1.76
CA SER A 235 7.76 -12.59 -2.86
C SER A 235 7.32 -14.05 -2.79
N CYS A 236 6.91 -14.50 -1.60
CA CYS A 236 6.40 -15.84 -1.35
C CYS A 236 4.93 -15.84 -0.89
N HIS A 237 4.47 -14.82 -0.17
CA HIS A 237 3.13 -14.79 0.43
C HIS A 237 2.18 -13.81 -0.28
N GLN A 238 0.91 -14.21 -0.39
CA GLN A 238 -0.16 -13.38 -0.92
C GLN A 238 -0.80 -12.55 0.20
N PRO A 239 -0.79 -11.21 0.12
CA PRO A 239 -1.56 -10.35 1.03
C PRO A 239 -3.05 -10.41 0.67
N TYR A 240 -3.92 -9.94 1.57
CA TYR A 240 -5.37 -9.79 1.34
C TYR A 240 -6.07 -11.06 0.81
N LYS A 241 -5.63 -12.23 1.28
CA LYS A 241 -6.30 -13.53 1.05
C LYS A 241 -6.99 -14.00 2.33
N LYS A 242 -8.14 -14.67 2.14
CA LYS A 242 -8.88 -15.32 3.23
C LYS A 242 -8.02 -16.32 4.01
N GLU A 243 -7.13 -17.01 3.28
CA GLU A 243 -6.11 -17.89 3.84
C GLU A 243 -4.85 -17.08 4.15
N HIS A 244 -4.68 -16.70 5.42
CA HIS A 244 -3.47 -16.02 5.88
C HIS A 244 -2.21 -16.87 5.62
N GLY A 245 -1.15 -16.24 5.11
CA GLY A 245 0.11 -16.92 4.77
C GLY A 245 0.08 -17.75 3.48
N LYS A 246 -0.99 -17.65 2.67
CA LYS A 246 -1.07 -18.32 1.36
C LYS A 246 0.13 -18.00 0.49
N LEU A 247 0.69 -19.02 -0.17
CA LEU A 247 1.86 -18.84 -1.04
C LEU A 247 1.46 -18.36 -2.44
N VAL A 248 2.31 -17.55 -3.08
CA VAL A 248 2.15 -17.09 -4.47
C VAL A 248 2.32 -18.23 -5.47
N VAL A 249 3.10 -19.24 -5.11
CA VAL A 249 3.27 -20.53 -5.79
C VAL A 249 3.25 -21.63 -4.73
N THR A 250 2.58 -22.75 -4.99
CA THR A 250 2.59 -23.90 -4.08
C THR A 250 4.03 -24.37 -3.80
N ASN A 251 4.29 -24.93 -2.62
CA ASN A 251 5.59 -25.55 -2.32
C ASN A 251 5.56 -27.09 -2.40
N ALA A 252 4.62 -27.67 -3.15
CA ALA A 252 4.60 -29.10 -3.40
C ALA A 252 5.92 -29.53 -4.08
N ASN A 253 6.59 -30.56 -3.54
CA ASN A 253 7.87 -31.06 -4.05
C ASN A 253 8.95 -29.95 -4.21
N SER A 254 9.00 -28.99 -3.29
CA SER A 254 9.93 -27.85 -3.34
C SER A 254 9.77 -26.93 -4.56
N SER A 255 8.63 -26.99 -5.25
CA SER A 255 8.38 -26.23 -6.48
C SER A 255 8.52 -24.72 -6.31
N LEU A 256 8.21 -24.16 -5.13
CA LEU A 256 8.44 -22.75 -4.83
C LEU A 256 9.95 -22.44 -4.76
N CYS A 257 10.73 -23.27 -4.08
CA CYS A 257 12.19 -23.10 -3.97
C CYS A 257 12.86 -23.12 -5.35
N LEU A 258 12.44 -24.06 -6.20
CA LEU A 258 12.94 -24.24 -7.57
C LEU A 258 12.53 -23.11 -8.53
N GLN A 259 11.67 -22.17 -8.13
CA GLN A 259 11.46 -20.95 -8.90
C GLN A 259 12.68 -20.04 -8.84
N CYS A 260 13.41 -20.04 -7.73
CA CYS A 260 14.55 -19.15 -7.51
C CYS A 260 15.88 -19.88 -7.63
N HIS A 261 15.94 -21.17 -7.26
CA HIS A 261 17.17 -21.95 -7.26
C HIS A 261 17.31 -22.79 -8.54
N SER A 262 18.51 -22.78 -9.10
CA SER A 262 18.96 -23.57 -10.25
C SER A 262 19.86 -24.70 -9.75
N LEU A 263 19.29 -25.65 -8.99
CA LEU A 263 20.06 -26.78 -8.44
C LEU A 263 20.82 -27.55 -9.51
#